data_AF-A0AAV4CXJ9-F1
#
_entry.id   AF-A0AAV4CXJ9-F1
#
_cell.length_a   1.000
_cell.length_b   1.000
_cell.length_c   1.000
_cell.angle_alpha   90.00
_cell.angle_beta   90.00
_cell.angle_gamma   90.00
#
_symmetry.space_group_name_H-M   'P 1'
#
loop_
_entity.id
_entity.type
_entity.pdbx_description
1 polymer ?
#
loop_
_entity_poly.entity_id
_entity_poly.type
_entity_poly.pdbx_seq_one_letter_code
_entity_poly.pdbx_strand_id
1 'polypeptide(L)'
;MNLSRHYRPGQNIQVEEQPGPSVANVNKFKTFPSKLGKNVFLLSTIHSVPGRCETIGKPEIGLTYNNSNGGEDTMDQVAYAFTEKTRRWLLVVLFNIIDLNTNAIRVIRQARLSKHKMPHDDN
;
A
#
# COMPACT_ATOMS: atom_id res chain seq x y z
N MET A 1 -1.09 18.54 2.31
CA MET A 1 -1.83 18.02 3.48
C MET A 1 -0.83 17.87 4.62
N ASN A 2 -0.91 18.73 5.64
CA ASN A 2 0.15 18.88 6.66
C ASN A 2 -0.04 17.85 7.79
N LEU A 3 0.64 16.70 7.71
CA LEU A 3 0.63 15.65 8.73
C LEU A 3 1.17 16.13 10.10
N SER A 4 1.85 17.26 10.13
CA SER A 4 2.45 17.84 11.34
C SER A 4 1.42 18.47 12.31
N ARG A 5 0.20 18.82 11.88
CA ARG A 5 -0.80 19.46 12.77
C ARG A 5 -1.50 18.52 13.75
N HIS A 6 -1.44 17.20 13.52
CA HIS A 6 -2.11 16.22 14.39
C HIS A 6 -1.13 15.48 15.31
N TYR A 7 0.18 15.69 15.13
CA TYR A 7 1.21 15.16 16.01
C TYR A 7 1.52 16.19 17.10
N ARG A 8 1.09 15.93 18.34
CA ARG A 8 1.47 16.75 19.51
C ARG A 8 2.77 16.17 20.11
N PRO A 9 3.92 16.84 20.00
CA PRO A 9 5.14 16.38 20.65
C PRO A 9 4.98 16.57 22.15
N GLY A 10 5.12 15.50 22.93
CA GLY A 10 4.99 15.51 24.39
C GLY A 10 3.78 14.77 24.95
N GLN A 11 2.85 14.32 24.11
CA GLN A 11 1.92 13.27 24.52
C GLN A 11 2.68 11.94 24.44
N ASN A 12 3.20 11.48 25.58
CA ASN A 12 3.52 10.06 25.74
C ASN A 12 2.22 9.31 25.41
N ILE A 13 2.10 8.82 24.18
CA ILE A 13 1.08 7.84 23.84
C ILE A 13 1.39 6.70 24.79
N GLN A 14 0.55 6.51 25.80
CA GLN A 14 0.70 5.40 26.70
C GLN A 14 0.63 4.14 25.85
N VAL A 15 1.79 3.53 25.64
CA VAL A 15 1.87 2.15 25.22
C VAL A 15 1.48 1.38 26.47
N GLU A 16 0.17 1.23 26.64
CA GLU A 16 -0.38 0.23 27.54
C GLU A 16 -0.02 -1.13 26.93
N GLU A 17 1.10 -1.71 27.36
CA GLU A 17 1.25 -3.16 27.36
C GLU A 17 0.27 -3.67 28.42
N GLN A 18 -0.99 -3.88 28.03
CA GLN A 18 -1.97 -4.47 28.94
C GLN A 18 -2.04 -5.99 28.73
N PRO A 19 -1.75 -6.78 29.77
CA PRO A 19 -2.03 -8.21 29.77
C PRO A 19 -3.55 -8.43 29.90
N GLY A 20 -4.24 -8.46 28.76
CA GLY A 20 -5.66 -8.88 28.61
C GLY A 20 -6.74 -7.91 29.15
N PRO A 21 -8.03 -8.26 29.01
CA PRO A 21 -8.78 -8.50 27.77
C PRO A 21 -9.33 -7.20 27.15
N SER A 22 -9.57 -7.27 25.84
CA SER A 22 -9.85 -6.19 24.89
C SER A 22 -11.06 -5.30 25.21
N VAL A 23 -10.84 -4.00 25.45
CA VAL A 23 -11.87 -2.96 25.24
C VAL A 23 -11.67 -2.34 23.85
N ALA A 24 -12.68 -2.54 23.01
CA ALA A 24 -12.77 -2.05 21.64
C ALA A 24 -13.05 -0.54 21.62
N ASN A 25 -12.18 0.24 20.98
CA ASN A 25 -12.42 1.64 20.64
C ASN A 25 -12.12 1.81 19.14
N VAL A 26 -13.04 2.47 18.43
CA VAL A 26 -13.23 2.41 16.97
C VAL A 26 -12.16 3.17 16.15
N ASN A 27 -11.17 3.80 16.81
CA ASN A 27 -10.14 4.61 16.14
C ASN A 27 -8.73 4.32 16.68
N LYS A 28 -8.29 3.05 16.67
CA LYS A 28 -6.95 2.68 17.17
C LYS A 28 -5.88 2.87 16.09
N PHE A 29 -5.11 3.94 16.20
CA PHE A 29 -3.80 4.06 15.54
C PHE A 29 -2.87 2.98 16.09
N LYS A 30 -2.13 2.29 15.21
CA LYS A 30 -1.19 1.24 15.65
C LYS A 30 0.23 1.61 15.29
N THR A 31 1.08 1.66 16.31
CA THR A 31 2.51 1.97 16.21
C THR A 31 3.33 0.71 16.33
N PHE A 32 4.30 0.54 15.43
CA PHE A 32 5.20 -0.60 15.48
C PHE A 32 6.66 -0.17 15.36
N PRO A 33 7.55 -0.73 16.19
CA PRO A 33 8.98 -0.55 15.99
C PRO A 33 9.41 -1.30 14.73
N SER A 34 10.09 -0.61 13.81
CA SER A 34 10.60 -1.23 12.57
C SER A 34 12.12 -1.42 12.61
N LYS A 35 12.86 -0.38 12.99
CA LYS A 35 14.32 -0.38 13.22
C LYS A 35 14.60 0.44 14.47
N LEU A 36 15.76 0.27 15.11
CA LEU A 36 16.14 1.06 16.30
C LEU A 36 15.93 2.56 16.02
N GLY A 37 15.12 3.22 16.86
CA GLY A 37 14.80 4.64 16.74
C GLY A 37 13.78 5.02 15.66
N LYS A 38 13.15 4.06 14.96
CA LYS A 38 12.12 4.32 13.93
C LYS A 38 10.81 3.60 14.23
N ASN A 39 9.77 4.38 14.47
CA ASN A 39 8.40 3.90 14.66
C ASN A 39 7.58 4.10 13.39
N VAL A 40 6.76 3.11 13.05
CA VAL A 40 5.82 3.16 11.92
C VAL A 40 4.41 3.30 12.47
N PHE A 41 3.66 4.28 11.96
CA PHE A 41 2.27 4.54 12.32
C PHE A 41 1.38 4.05 11.18
N LEU A 42 0.45 3.14 11.47
CA LEU A 42 -0.55 2.66 10.52
C LEU A 42 -1.95 2.92 11.07
N LEU A 43 -2.84 3.41 10.20
CA LEU A 43 -4.25 3.58 10.48
C LEU A 43 -5.04 2.67 9.53
N SER A 44 -6.00 1.93 10.10
CA SER A 44 -6.83 1.02 9.33
C SER A 44 -8.21 0.92 9.96
N THR A 45 -9.24 1.04 9.14
CA THR A 45 -10.64 0.80 9.52
C THR A 45 -11.03 -0.68 9.40
N ILE A 46 -10.29 -1.46 8.62
CA ILE A 46 -10.58 -2.89 8.35
C ILE A 46 -10.05 -3.85 9.42
N HIS A 47 -9.12 -3.40 10.27
CA HIS A 47 -8.49 -4.22 11.31
C HIS A 47 -8.99 -3.72 12.67
N SER A 48 -10.08 -4.31 13.17
CA SER A 48 -10.66 -3.98 14.48
C SER A 48 -9.93 -4.65 15.64
N VAL A 49 -9.33 -5.82 15.40
CA VAL A 49 -8.64 -6.64 16.40
C VAL A 49 -7.13 -6.59 16.17
N PRO A 50 -6.30 -6.54 17.22
CA PRO A 50 -4.85 -6.62 17.08
C PRO A 50 -4.41 -8.04 16.66
N GLY A 51 -4.39 -8.31 15.35
CA GLY A 51 -3.79 -9.51 14.77
C GLY A 51 -2.28 -9.42 14.61
N ARG A 52 -1.59 -10.55 14.82
CA ARG A 52 -0.17 -10.75 14.55
C ARG A 52 0.00 -12.02 13.73
N CYS A 53 0.81 -11.95 12.69
CA CYS A 53 1.13 -13.12 11.88
C CYS A 53 2.10 -14.01 12.64
N GLU A 54 1.71 -15.26 12.90
CA GLU A 54 2.49 -16.22 13.69
C GLU A 54 3.83 -16.60 13.03
N THR A 55 3.88 -16.62 11.69
CA THR A 55 5.06 -17.04 10.94
C THR A 55 6.14 -15.96 10.83
N ILE A 56 5.74 -14.69 10.70
CA ILE A 56 6.66 -13.57 10.43
C ILE A 56 6.86 -12.72 11.71
N GLY A 57 6.01 -12.88 12.72
CA GLY A 57 6.03 -12.09 13.94
C GLY A 57 5.73 -10.60 13.70
N LYS A 58 5.27 -10.24 12.50
CA LYS A 58 4.84 -8.88 12.14
C LYS A 58 3.34 -8.71 12.40
N PRO A 59 2.89 -7.48 12.67
CA PRO A 59 1.48 -7.20 12.81
C PRO A 59 0.75 -7.39 11.48
N GLU A 60 -0.46 -7.94 11.55
CA GLU A 60 -1.28 -8.24 10.36
C GLU A 60 -1.56 -6.98 9.53
N ILE A 61 -1.92 -5.87 10.19
CA ILE A 61 -2.10 -4.56 9.54
C ILE A 61 -0.88 -4.12 8.71
N GLY A 62 0.34 -4.43 9.17
CA GLY A 62 1.56 -4.10 8.43
C GLY A 62 1.75 -4.96 7.18
N LEU A 63 1.33 -6.23 7.24
CA LEU A 63 1.35 -7.12 6.09
C LEU A 63 0.30 -6.71 5.05
N THR A 64 -0.93 -6.44 5.49
CA THR A 64 -2.02 -5.99 4.62
C THR A 64 -1.66 -4.68 3.92
N TYR A 65 -1.10 -3.70 4.65
CA TYR A 65 -0.64 -2.44 4.08
C TYR A 65 0.46 -2.63 3.03
N ASN A 66 1.49 -3.43 3.34
CA ASN A 66 2.57 -3.67 2.40
C ASN A 66 2.11 -4.41 1.14
N ASN A 67 1.08 -5.26 1.26
CA ASN A 67 0.52 -5.97 0.12
C ASN A 67 -0.30 -5.06 -0.82
N SER A 68 -1.03 -4.08 -0.27
CA SER A 68 -1.92 -3.23 -1.07
C SER A 68 -1.23 -2.03 -1.71
N ASN A 69 -0.12 -1.57 -1.16
CA ASN A 69 0.43 -0.25 -1.54
C ASN A 69 1.48 -0.27 -2.65
N GLY A 70 1.90 -1.45 -3.10
CA GLY A 70 2.89 -1.54 -4.18
C GLY A 70 2.36 -1.18 -5.56
N GLY A 71 1.04 -1.00 -5.73
CA GLY A 71 0.41 -0.83 -7.05
C GLY A 71 0.86 0.44 -7.79
N GLU A 72 0.87 1.58 -7.11
CA GLU A 72 1.29 2.87 -7.68
C GLU A 72 2.78 2.87 -8.00
N ASP A 73 3.63 2.49 -7.05
CA ASP A 73 5.09 2.37 -7.25
C ASP A 73 5.45 1.44 -8.40
N THR A 74 4.73 0.31 -8.54
CA THR A 74 4.97 -0.65 -9.63
C THR A 74 4.56 -0.06 -10.97
N MET A 75 3.46 0.70 -11.03
CA MET A 75 3.02 1.41 -12.22
C MET A 75 4.04 2.47 -12.64
N ASP A 76 4.52 3.27 -11.70
CA ASP A 76 5.50 4.33 -11.95
C ASP A 76 6.84 3.76 -12.42
N GLN A 77 7.26 2.60 -11.90
CA GLN A 77 8.46 1.90 -12.37
C GLN A 77 8.39 1.48 -13.85
N VAL A 78 7.19 1.20 -14.38
CA VAL A 78 7.00 0.74 -15.77
C VAL A 78 6.46 1.83 -16.70
N ALA A 79 6.19 3.03 -16.20
CA ALA A 79 5.66 4.17 -16.96
C ALA A 79 6.79 5.05 -17.54
N TYR A 80 7.69 4.45 -18.31
CA TYR A 80 8.84 5.15 -18.91
C TYR A 80 9.16 4.67 -20.34
N ALA A 81 8.20 4.07 -21.04
CA ALA A 81 8.46 3.51 -22.38
C ALA A 81 8.51 4.58 -23.47
N PHE A 82 7.73 5.66 -23.34
CA PHE A 82 7.62 6.74 -24.32
C PHE A 82 8.02 8.11 -23.77
N THR A 83 8.40 8.17 -22.49
CA THR A 83 8.82 9.41 -21.84
C THR A 83 10.14 9.91 -22.40
N GLU A 84 10.10 11.09 -23.04
CA GLU A 84 11.26 11.74 -23.65
C GLU A 84 11.63 13.06 -22.96
N LYS A 85 12.92 13.41 -22.99
CA LYS A 85 13.41 14.68 -22.45
C LYS A 85 13.02 15.83 -23.39
N THR A 86 12.01 16.61 -23.01
CA THR A 86 11.58 17.77 -23.79
C THR A 86 11.46 19.03 -22.93
N ARG A 87 11.54 20.21 -23.55
CA ARG A 87 11.35 21.51 -22.89
C ARG A 87 9.89 21.97 -22.88
N ARG A 88 8.97 21.18 -23.45
CA ARG A 88 7.56 21.52 -23.62
C ARG A 88 6.75 20.68 -22.63
N TRP A 89 6.25 21.30 -21.57
CA TRP A 89 5.52 20.59 -20.51
C TRP A 89 4.31 19.79 -21.03
N LEU A 90 3.62 20.29 -22.05
CA LEU A 90 2.51 19.58 -22.70
C LEU A 90 2.92 18.27 -23.34
N LEU A 91 4.11 18.21 -23.94
CA LEU A 91 4.63 16.96 -24.51
C LEU A 91 4.97 15.94 -23.41
N VAL A 92 5.50 16.40 -22.27
CA VAL A 92 5.74 15.53 -21.11
C VAL A 92 4.44 14.92 -20.61
N VAL A 93 3.38 15.73 -20.45
CA VAL A 93 2.06 15.23 -20.05
C VAL A 93 1.49 14.24 -21.08
N LEU A 94 1.64 14.55 -22.38
CA LEU A 94 1.21 13.65 -23.45
C LEU A 94 1.92 12.29 -23.38
N PHE A 95 3.25 12.27 -23.21
CA PHE A 95 4.01 11.03 -23.09
C PHE A 95 3.59 10.22 -21.86
N ASN A 96 3.40 10.86 -20.72
CA ASN A 96 2.90 10.19 -19.51
C ASN A 96 1.51 9.57 -19.73
N ILE A 97 0.61 10.26 -20.43
CA ILE A 97 -0.71 9.71 -20.78
C ILE A 97 -0.56 8.46 -21.66
N ILE A 98 0.32 8.50 -22.67
CA ILE A 98 0.57 7.36 -23.55
C ILE A 98 1.15 6.18 -22.77
N ASP A 99 2.13 6.42 -21.88
CA ASP A 99 2.76 5.41 -21.03
C ASP A 99 1.73 4.73 -20.10
N LEU A 100 0.87 5.51 -19.43
CA LEU A 100 -0.19 5.00 -18.55
C LEU A 100 -1.22 4.16 -19.33
N ASN A 101 -1.69 4.66 -20.48
CA ASN A 101 -2.67 3.95 -21.31
C ASN A 101 -2.09 2.64 -21.87
N THR A 102 -0.82 2.65 -22.29
CA THR A 102 -0.16 1.45 -22.78
C THR A 102 -0.09 0.38 -21.69
N ASN A 103 0.28 0.77 -20.46
CA ASN A 103 0.29 -0.14 -19.32
C ASN A 103 -1.12 -0.70 -19.00
N ALA A 104 -2.16 0.13 -19.02
CA ALA A 104 -3.54 -0.30 -18.81
C ALA A 104 -3.98 -1.34 -19.87
N ILE A 105 -3.73 -1.07 -21.16
CA ILE A 105 -4.04 -2.00 -22.25
C ILE A 105 -3.28 -3.32 -22.06
N ARG A 106 -2.01 -3.26 -21.66
CA ARG A 106 -1.18 -4.45 -21.42
C ARG A 106 -1.76 -5.33 -20.30
N VAL A 107 -2.21 -4.74 -19.20
CA VAL A 107 -2.85 -5.46 -18.09
C VAL A 107 -4.16 -6.12 -18.56
N ILE A 108 -5.02 -5.39 -19.27
CA ILE A 108 -6.28 -5.94 -19.81
C ILE A 108 -6.00 -7.10 -20.75
N ARG A 109 -5.00 -6.96 -21.63
CA ARG A 109 -4.59 -8.01 -22.56
C ARG A 109 -4.08 -9.25 -21.81
N GLN A 110 -3.24 -9.08 -20.79
CA GLN A 110 -2.74 -10.19 -19.98
C GLN A 110 -3.87 -10.91 -19.24
N ALA A 111 -4.81 -10.17 -18.65
CA ALA A 111 -5.98 -10.73 -17.99
C ALA A 111 -6.91 -11.49 -18.95
N ARG A 112 -6.98 -11.08 -20.22
CA ARG A 112 -7.72 -11.80 -21.26
C ARG A 112 -7.00 -13.09 -21.67
N LEU A 113 -5.68 -13.03 -21.85
CA LEU A 113 -4.87 -14.19 -22.24
C LEU A 113 -4.82 -15.26 -21.15
N SER A 114 -4.80 -14.87 -19.87
CA SER A 114 -4.83 -15.84 -18.77
C SER A 114 -6.16 -16.60 -18.69
N LYS A 115 -7.29 -15.93 -18.93
CA LYS A 115 -8.62 -16.57 -18.99
C LYS A 115 -8.75 -17.57 -20.14
N HIS A 116 -8.14 -17.27 -21.29
CA HIS A 116 -8.19 -18.16 -22.45
C HIS A 116 -7.26 -19.39 -22.32
N LYS A 117 -6.30 -19.37 -21.38
CA LYS A 117 -5.35 -20.45 -21.13
C LYS A 117 -5.83 -21.48 -20.08
N MET A 118 -6.99 -21.29 -19.46
CA MET A 118 -7.54 -22.29 -18.54
C MET A 118 -7.95 -23.52 -19.37
N PRO A 119 -7.44 -24.73 -19.07
CA PRO A 119 -7.94 -25.94 -19.70
C PRO A 119 -9.45 -26.01 -19.47
N HIS A 120 -10.19 -26.18 -20.56
CA HIS A 120 -11.57 -26.59 -20.48
C HIS A 120 -11.49 -28.03 -19.95
N ASP A 121 -11.77 -28.24 -18.66
CA ASP A 121 -11.93 -29.58 -18.12
C ASP A 121 -13.20 -30.15 -18.78
N ASP A 122 -12.99 -30.85 -19.88
CA ASP A 122 -14.01 -31.61 -20.59
C ASP A 122 -14.41 -32.80 -19.70
N ASN A 123 -15.58 -32.69 -19.09
CA ASN A 123 -16.34 -33.83 -18.52
C ASN A 123 -17.09 -34.57 -19.61
#